data_AF-A0A7W0PT92-F1
#
_entry.id   AF-A0A7W0PT92-F1
#
_cell.length_a   1.000
_cell.length_b   1.000
_cell.length_c   1.000
_cell.angle_alpha   90.00
_cell.angle_beta   90.00
_cell.angle_gamma   90.00
#
_symmetry.space_group_name_H-M   'P 1'
#
loop_
_entity.id
_entity.type
_entity.pdbx_description
1 polymer ?
#
loop_
_entity_poly.entity_id
_entity_poly.type
_entity_poly.pdbx_seq_one_letter_code
_entity_poly.pdbx_strand_id
1 'polypeptide(L)'
;MSATYEELRDQLAELIAIPSVSADPAHAGDVEAAALWVADKIRAAGGTADVVPWNGGRPLVIGEVAASERPESSPTVLCYAHFDVQPPDPLDLWESPPFELTERDGWLFARGVADDKAQLL
;
A
#
# COMPACT_ATOMS: atom_id res chain seq x y z
N MET A 1 -8.73 -17.40 8.37
CA MET A 1 -10.00 -16.65 8.37
C MET A 1 -9.86 -15.54 7.34
N SER A 2 -10.90 -15.29 6.53
CA SER A 2 -10.92 -14.13 5.64
C SER A 2 -11.00 -12.86 6.48
N ALA A 3 -10.26 -11.82 6.11
CA ALA A 3 -10.42 -10.51 6.72
C ALA A 3 -11.84 -9.98 6.49
N THR A 4 -12.37 -9.26 7.47
CA THR A 4 -13.63 -8.53 7.40
C THR A 4 -13.46 -7.24 6.61
N TYR A 5 -14.58 -6.66 6.15
CA TYR A 5 -14.56 -5.36 5.47
C TYR A 5 -13.96 -4.27 6.38
N GLU A 6 -14.34 -4.28 7.66
CA GLU A 6 -13.84 -3.34 8.67
C GLU A 6 -12.33 -3.46 8.84
N GLU A 7 -11.80 -4.68 8.95
CA GLU A 7 -10.35 -4.90 9.07
C GLU A 7 -9.58 -4.43 7.83
N LEU A 8 -10.11 -4.67 6.62
CA LEU A 8 -9.48 -4.19 5.38
C LEU A 8 -9.54 -2.67 5.27
N ARG A 9 -10.67 -2.07 5.67
CA ARG A 9 -10.83 -0.61 5.69
C ARG A 9 -9.87 0.05 6.68
N ASP A 10 -9.69 -0.53 7.86
CA ASP A 10 -8.76 0.00 8.87
C ASP A 10 -7.31 -0.12 8.40
N GLN A 11 -6.93 -1.23 7.76
CA GLN A 11 -5.61 -1.38 7.14
C GLN A 11 -5.39 -0.38 5.99
N LEU A 12 -6.41 -0.15 5.17
CA LEU A 12 -6.35 0.87 4.13
C LEU A 12 -6.18 2.26 4.75
N ALA A 13 -6.89 2.57 5.84
CA ALA A 13 -6.73 3.84 6.55
C ALA A 13 -5.31 4.03 7.10
N GLU A 14 -4.70 2.98 7.68
CA GLU A 14 -3.30 2.98 8.12
C GLU A 14 -2.34 3.32 6.98
N LEU A 15 -2.49 2.64 5.83
CA LEU A 15 -1.60 2.87 4.68
C LEU A 15 -1.84 4.24 4.03
N ILE A 16 -3.09 4.72 3.97
CA ILE A 16 -3.46 6.03 3.43
C ILE A 16 -2.86 7.16 4.27
N ALA A 17 -2.80 6.99 5.60
CA ALA A 17 -2.21 7.97 6.50
C ALA A 17 -0.70 8.19 6.28
N ILE A 18 -0.02 7.31 5.56
CA ILE A 18 1.37 7.49 5.13
C ILE A 18 1.39 8.29 3.82
N PRO A 19 1.82 9.57 3.82
CA PRO A 19 1.81 10.42 2.64
C PRO A 19 3.01 10.10 1.72
N SER A 20 3.02 8.90 1.15
CA SER A 20 4.08 8.36 0.29
C SER A 20 4.14 9.02 -1.10
N VAL A 21 4.28 10.35 -1.15
CA VAL A 21 4.30 11.14 -2.38
C VAL A 21 5.67 11.02 -3.05
N SER A 22 5.82 10.13 -4.04
CA SER A 22 7.13 9.86 -4.64
C SER A 22 7.71 11.02 -5.43
N ALA A 23 6.88 11.92 -5.95
CA ALA A 23 7.32 13.08 -6.71
C ALA A 23 8.02 14.15 -5.85
N ASP A 24 7.81 14.15 -4.53
CA ASP A 24 8.37 15.12 -3.60
C ASP A 24 9.49 14.47 -2.76
N PRO A 25 10.75 14.94 -2.87
CA PRO A 25 11.85 14.46 -2.04
C PRO A 25 11.63 14.61 -0.53
N ALA A 26 10.79 15.55 -0.08
CA ALA A 26 10.46 15.71 1.34
C ALA A 26 9.73 14.49 1.91
N HIS A 27 9.02 13.75 1.05
CA HIS A 27 8.27 12.54 1.39
C HIS A 27 9.06 11.24 1.16
N ALA A 28 10.39 11.32 0.95
CA ALA A 28 11.21 10.12 0.78
C ALA A 28 11.11 9.15 1.96
N GLY A 29 11.09 9.67 3.20
CA GLY A 29 10.91 8.86 4.41
C GLY A 29 9.52 8.22 4.49
N ASP A 30 8.48 8.87 3.97
CA ASP A 30 7.12 8.31 3.94
C ASP A 30 7.02 7.17 2.91
N VAL A 31 7.72 7.27 1.78
CA VAL A 31 7.80 6.16 0.82
C VAL A 31 8.53 4.96 1.42
N GLU A 32 9.59 5.18 2.20
CA GLU A 32 10.26 4.10 2.95
C GLU A 32 9.34 3.50 4.02
N ALA A 33 8.59 4.32 4.75
CA ALA A 33 7.63 3.86 5.74
C ALA A 33 6.51 3.02 5.10
N ALA A 34 5.98 3.45 3.94
CA ALA A 34 5.00 2.67 3.19
C ALA A 34 5.57 1.32 2.71
N ALA A 35 6.81 1.30 2.23
CA ALA A 35 7.48 0.06 1.83
C ALA A 35 7.61 -0.93 3.00
N LEU A 36 8.01 -0.43 4.18
CA LEU A 36 8.11 -1.25 5.40
C LEU A 36 6.74 -1.78 5.83
N TRP A 37 5.71 -0.94 5.80
CA TRP A 37 4.34 -1.34 6.13
C TRP A 37 3.85 -2.48 5.23
N VAL A 38 4.08 -2.38 3.92
CA VAL A 38 3.69 -3.43 2.95
C VAL A 38 4.47 -4.73 3.20
N ALA A 39 5.77 -4.64 3.43
CA ALA A 39 6.58 -5.81 3.76
C ALA A 39 6.09 -6.52 5.03
N ASP A 40 5.68 -5.74 6.05
CA ASP A 40 5.14 -6.29 7.29
C ASP A 40 3.79 -6.97 7.11
N LYS A 41 2.90 -6.45 6.24
CA LYS A 41 1.64 -7.14 5.91
C LYS A 41 1.89 -8.47 5.20
N ILE A 42 2.84 -8.54 4.26
CA ILE A 42 3.21 -9.81 3.61
C ILE A 42 3.74 -10.83 4.63
N ARG A 43 4.62 -10.39 5.54
CA ARG A 43 5.14 -11.25 6.62
C ARG A 43 4.04 -11.71 7.57
N ALA A 44 3.12 -10.82 7.95
CA ALA A 44 1.97 -11.15 8.79
C ALA A 44 1.02 -12.16 8.14
N ALA A 45 0.92 -12.16 6.81
CA ALA A 45 0.18 -13.17 6.04
C ALA A 45 0.90 -14.54 5.96
N GLY A 46 2.06 -14.69 6.61
CA GLY A 46 2.86 -15.92 6.61
C GLY A 46 3.85 -16.02 5.45
N GLY A 47 4.07 -14.93 4.71
CA GLY A 47 5.05 -14.83 3.65
C GLY A 47 6.44 -14.39 4.12
N THR A 48 7.34 -14.23 3.15
CA THR A 48 8.61 -13.52 3.31
C THR A 48 8.57 -12.23 2.51
N ALA A 49 9.25 -11.20 2.98
CA ALA A 49 9.36 -9.94 2.24
C ALA A 49 10.65 -9.21 2.61
N ASP A 50 11.26 -8.57 1.61
CA ASP A 50 12.43 -7.72 1.73
C ASP A 50 12.15 -6.34 1.12
N VAL A 51 12.62 -5.29 1.80
CA VAL A 51 12.66 -3.94 1.25
C VAL A 51 14.03 -3.75 0.61
N VAL A 52 14.05 -3.67 -0.72
CA VAL A 52 15.27 -3.66 -1.52
C VAL A 52 15.54 -2.25 -2.04
N PRO A 53 16.72 -1.67 -1.77
CA PRO A 53 17.13 -0.42 -2.38
C PRO A 53 17.19 -0.54 -3.91
N TRP A 54 16.70 0.47 -4.62
CA TRP A 54 16.82 0.56 -6.08
C TRP A 54 17.69 1.74 -6.46
N ASN A 55 18.68 1.53 -7.32
CA ASN A 55 19.77 2.46 -7.71
C ASN A 55 19.34 3.95 -7.89
N GLY A 56 19.29 4.72 -6.79
CA GLY A 56 18.87 6.13 -6.80
C GLY A 56 17.35 6.36 -6.96
N GLY A 57 16.56 5.29 -7.00
CA GLY A 57 15.09 5.32 -7.07
C GLY A 57 14.42 5.11 -5.71
N ARG A 58 13.11 4.82 -5.74
CA ARG A 58 12.33 4.44 -4.56
C ARG A 58 12.53 2.95 -4.23
N PRO A 59 12.46 2.54 -2.96
CA PRO A 59 12.63 1.14 -2.58
C PRO A 59 11.58 0.24 -3.24
N LEU A 60 11.96 -1.01 -3.49
CA LEU A 60 11.05 -2.06 -3.93
C LEU A 60 10.71 -2.97 -2.74
N VAL A 61 9.47 -3.44 -2.67
CA VAL A 61 9.11 -4.54 -1.78
C VAL A 61 9.01 -5.81 -2.63
N ILE A 62 9.85 -6.79 -2.32
CA ILE A 62 9.81 -8.10 -2.96
C ILE A 62 9.37 -9.09 -1.90
N GLY A 63 8.24 -9.75 -2.11
CA GLY A 63 7.72 -10.73 -1.17
C GLY A 63 7.06 -11.91 -1.85
N GLU A 64 7.01 -13.02 -1.11
CA GLU A 64 6.46 -14.29 -1.56
C GLU A 64 5.53 -14.85 -0.49
N VAL A 65 4.37 -15.34 -0.91
CA VAL A 65 3.41 -16.03 -0.04
C VAL A 65 3.18 -17.42 -0.62
N ALA A 66 3.33 -18.45 0.20
CA ALA A 66 3.04 -19.83 -0.19
C ALA A 66 1.53 -20.00 -0.38
N ALA A 67 1.06 -19.87 -1.62
CA ALA A 67 -0.36 -19.97 -1.98
C ALA A 67 -0.83 -21.42 -2.25
N SER A 68 0.06 -22.40 -2.13
CA SER A 68 -0.22 -23.82 -2.39
C SER A 68 0.57 -24.71 -1.44
N GLU A 69 -0.05 -25.80 -0.99
CA GLU A 69 0.60 -26.86 -0.20
C GLU A 69 1.56 -27.73 -1.05
N ARG A 70 1.57 -27.55 -2.39
CA ARG A 70 2.44 -28.30 -3.33
C ARG A 70 3.24 -27.34 -4.22
N PRO A 71 4.16 -26.54 -3.67
CA PRO A 71 4.85 -25.46 -4.39
C PRO A 71 5.57 -25.93 -5.65
N GLU A 72 6.25 -27.08 -5.59
CA GLU A 72 7.03 -27.66 -6.71
C GLU A 72 6.22 -28.02 -7.96
N SER A 73 4.90 -28.13 -7.82
CA SER A 73 3.98 -28.53 -8.90
C SER A 73 2.93 -27.47 -9.22
N SER A 74 3.02 -26.30 -8.59
CA SER A 74 2.08 -25.20 -8.73
C SER A 74 2.73 -24.06 -9.53
N PRO A 75 1.97 -23.32 -10.36
CA PRO A 75 2.50 -22.13 -11.02
C PRO A 75 2.72 -21.00 -10.00
N THR A 76 3.68 -20.12 -10.29
CA THR A 76 3.88 -18.86 -9.56
C THR A 76 3.11 -17.74 -10.23
N VAL A 77 2.37 -16.95 -9.46
CA VAL A 77 1.70 -15.73 -9.92
C VAL A 77 2.47 -14.52 -9.42
N LEU A 78 2.81 -13.60 -10.31
CA LEU A 78 3.38 -12.31 -9.94
C LEU A 78 2.27 -11.26 -9.86
N CYS A 79 2.06 -10.71 -8.66
CA CYS A 79 1.24 -9.53 -8.45
C CYS A 79 2.15 -8.30 -8.44
N TYR A 80 1.79 -7.28 -9.23
CA TYR A 80 2.47 -5.98 -9.25
C TYR A 80 1.49 -4.90 -8.83
N ALA A 81 1.96 -4.00 -7.98
CA ALA A 81 1.23 -2.86 -7.47
C ALA A 81 2.24 -1.77 -7.07
N HIS A 82 1.76 -0.58 -6.72
CA HIS A 82 2.58 0.48 -6.14
C HIS A 82 1.96 1.06 -4.87
N PHE A 83 2.80 1.63 -4.01
CA PHE A 83 2.39 2.19 -2.72
C PHE A 83 2.75 3.67 -2.59
N ASP A 84 3.39 4.26 -3.59
CA ASP A 84 3.49 5.70 -3.73
C ASP A 84 2.25 6.32 -4.37
N VAL A 85 2.07 7.61 -4.17
CA VAL A 85 0.87 8.33 -4.61
C VAL A 85 1.25 9.67 -5.23
N GLN A 86 0.33 10.25 -6.00
CA GLN A 86 0.47 11.62 -6.51
C GLN A 86 0.33 12.67 -5.40
N PRO A 87 0.90 13.88 -5.57
CA PRO A 87 0.60 15.02 -4.71
C PRO A 87 -0.92 15.26 -4.59
N PRO A 88 -1.41 15.72 -3.43
CA PRO A 88 -2.83 15.97 -3.25
C PRO A 88 -3.27 17.34 -3.81
N ASP A 89 -2.36 18.17 -4.30
CA ASP A 89 -2.71 19.53 -4.73
C ASP A 89 -3.75 19.58 -5.85
N PRO A 90 -4.61 20.60 -5.85
CA PRO A 90 -4.69 21.69 -4.86
C PRO A 90 -5.52 21.31 -3.61
N LEU A 91 -5.01 21.63 -2.42
CA LEU A 91 -5.60 21.19 -1.15
C LEU A 91 -6.99 21.79 -0.85
N ASP A 92 -7.30 22.98 -1.36
CA ASP A 92 -8.57 23.67 -1.13
C ASP A 92 -9.77 23.06 -1.86
N LEU A 93 -9.53 22.16 -2.83
CA LEU A 93 -10.59 21.42 -3.50
C LEU A 93 -10.99 20.13 -2.77
N TRP A 94 -10.29 19.76 -1.71
CA TRP A 94 -10.62 18.59 -0.91
C TRP A 94 -11.72 18.90 0.11
N GLU A 95 -12.73 18.04 0.17
CA GLU A 95 -13.79 18.09 1.19
C GLU A 95 -13.36 17.46 2.53
N SER A 96 -12.33 16.62 2.52
CA SER A 96 -11.73 15.95 3.67
C SER A 96 -10.21 15.89 3.49
N PRO A 97 -9.39 15.85 4.56
CA PRO A 97 -7.93 15.80 4.42
C PRO A 97 -7.48 14.65 3.51
N PRO A 98 -6.55 14.88 2.57
CA PRO A 98 -6.22 13.92 1.52
C PRO A 98 -5.63 12.61 2.05
N PHE A 99 -4.97 12.63 3.21
CA PHE A 99 -4.36 11.46 3.83
C PHE A 99 -5.18 10.95 5.03
N GLU A 100 -6.48 11.27 5.09
CA GLU A 100 -7.43 10.75 6.06
C GLU A 100 -8.56 10.02 5.32
N LEU A 101 -8.60 8.68 5.43
CA LEU A 101 -9.62 7.87 4.74
C LEU A 101 -11.02 8.23 5.26
N THR A 102 -11.80 8.89 4.42
CA THR A 102 -13.13 9.40 4.78
C THR A 102 -14.19 8.69 3.96
N GLU A 103 -15.28 8.25 4.60
CA GLU A 103 -16.42 7.64 3.91
C GLU A 103 -17.56 8.66 3.74
N ARG A 104 -18.08 8.83 2.52
CA ARG A 104 -19.28 9.64 2.23
C ARG A 104 -20.17 8.90 1.25
N ASP A 105 -21.46 8.77 1.56
CA ASP A 105 -22.45 8.11 0.70
C ASP A 105 -22.05 6.71 0.20
N GLY A 106 -21.32 5.94 1.03
CA GLY A 106 -20.83 4.59 0.72
C GLY A 106 -19.57 4.55 -0.15
N TRP A 107 -18.93 5.70 -0.40
CA TRP A 107 -17.67 5.81 -1.13
C TRP A 107 -16.53 6.21 -0.20
N LEU A 108 -15.34 5.65 -0.45
CA LEU A 108 -14.11 6.00 0.26
C LEU A 108 -13.35 7.09 -0.49
N PHE A 109 -12.94 8.14 0.22
CA PHE A 109 -12.23 9.29 -0.31
C PHE A 109 -10.91 9.48 0.44
N ALA A 110 -9.81 9.39 -0.31
CA ALA A 110 -8.47 9.79 0.10
C ALA A 110 -7.51 9.74 -1.10
N ARG A 111 -6.37 10.43 -1.01
CA ARG A 111 -5.26 10.27 -1.94
C ARG A 111 -4.67 8.87 -1.80
N GLY A 112 -4.65 8.14 -2.91
CA GLY A 112 -4.13 6.78 -2.97
C GLY A 112 -5.19 5.70 -2.85
N VAL A 113 -6.44 6.06 -2.52
CA VAL A 113 -7.50 5.08 -2.25
C VAL A 113 -7.76 4.16 -3.44
N ALA A 114 -7.77 4.68 -4.66
CA ALA A 114 -8.01 3.91 -5.88
C ALA A 114 -6.76 3.78 -6.77
N ASP A 115 -5.65 4.39 -6.38
CA ASP A 115 -4.42 4.45 -7.17
C ASP A 115 -3.23 4.56 -6.21
N ASP A 116 -2.75 3.46 -5.64
CA ASP A 116 -3.17 2.05 -5.89
C ASP A 116 -3.32 1.27 -4.57
N LYS A 117 -3.46 1.99 -3.45
CA LYS A 117 -3.33 1.42 -2.10
C LYS A 117 -4.45 0.44 -1.73
N ALA A 118 -5.68 0.61 -2.24
CA ALA A 118 -6.75 -0.36 -1.96
C ALA A 118 -6.63 -1.62 -2.82
N GLN A 119 -6.08 -1.54 -4.03
CA GLN A 119 -5.90 -2.69 -4.92
C GLN A 119 -4.70 -3.54 -4.49
N LEU A 120 -3.73 -2.93 -3.83
CA LEU A 120 -2.62 -3.60 -3.17
C LEU A 120 -3.07 -4.49 -1.99
N LEU A 121 -4.17 -4.13 -1.31
CA LEU A 121 -4.70 -4.80 -0.12
C LEU A 121 -5.74 -5.87 -0.44
#